data_AF-A0A970BLZ8-F1
#
_entry.id   AF-A0A970BLZ8-F1
#
_cell.length_a   1.000
_cell.length_b   1.000
_cell.length_c   1.000
_cell.angle_alpha   90.00
_cell.angle_beta   90.00
_cell.angle_gamma   90.00
#
_symmetry.space_group_name_H-M   'P 1'
#
loop_
_entity.id
_entity.type
_entity.pdbx_description
1 polymer ?
#
loop_
_entity_poly.entity_id
_entity_poly.type
_entity_poly.pdbx_seq_one_letter_code
_entity_poly.pdbx_strand_id
1 'polypeptide(L)'
;MLLKKRNTVMNLVPSVSEDGYIQHFLDSVSLLKFCQPKEGARVLDLGTGGGFPGIPLKILRPDLEVVFLDAKKRDLNLLNTSKRI
;
A
#
# COMPACT_ATOMS: atom_id res chain seq x y z
N MET A 1 -0.15 -4.09 13.19
CA MET A 1 0.70 -3.57 14.30
C MET A 1 1.85 -2.66 13.81
N LEU A 2 2.53 -2.98 12.70
CA LEU A 2 3.62 -2.14 12.16
C LEU A 2 3.19 -0.76 11.65
N LEU A 3 2.07 -0.69 10.91
CA LEU A 3 1.55 0.56 10.34
C LEU A 3 1.14 1.55 11.44
N LYS A 4 0.38 1.09 12.45
CA LYS A 4 0.04 1.86 13.66
C LYS A 4 1.29 2.48 14.33
N LYS A 5 2.33 1.67 14.53
CA LYS A 5 3.58 2.10 15.19
C LYS A 5 4.38 3.14 14.41
N ARG A 6 4.31 3.13 13.07
CA ARG A 6 4.99 4.12 12.22
C ARG A 6 4.12 5.33 11.91
N ASN A 7 2.79 5.19 11.91
CA ASN A 7 1.87 6.31 11.69
C ASN A 7 2.03 7.37 12.79
N THR A 8 2.28 6.97 14.04
CA THR A 8 2.55 7.88 15.17
C THR A 8 3.83 8.72 15.01
N VAL A 9 4.77 8.29 14.17
CA VAL A 9 6.06 8.98 13.95
C VAL A 9 6.06 9.79 12.65
N MET A 10 5.31 9.33 11.63
CA MET A 10 5.45 9.84 10.26
C MET A 10 4.14 10.32 9.61
N ASN A 11 2.98 10.19 10.26
CA ASN A 11 1.66 10.55 9.72
C ASN A 11 1.47 10.03 8.27
N LEU A 12 1.55 8.70 8.12
CA LEU A 12 1.45 7.95 6.86
C LEU A 12 0.02 7.86 6.33
N VAL A 13 -0.97 7.76 7.21
CA VAL A 13 -2.40 7.73 6.88
C VAL A 13 -3.17 8.60 7.86
N PRO A 14 -4.22 9.32 7.42
CA PRO A 14 -4.98 10.23 8.28
C PRO A 14 -5.67 9.53 9.46
N SER A 15 -6.06 8.26 9.29
CA SER A 15 -6.72 7.50 10.35
C SER A 15 -5.74 6.91 11.37
N VAL A 16 -6.07 7.07 12.64
CA VAL A 16 -5.38 6.47 13.79
C VAL A 16 -6.20 5.37 14.49
N SER A 17 -7.47 5.18 14.12
CA SER A 17 -8.33 4.12 14.67
C SER A 17 -8.14 2.81 13.91
N GLU A 18 -8.37 1.68 14.60
CA GLU A 18 -8.35 0.34 13.99
C GLU A 18 -9.29 0.24 12.80
N ASP A 19 -10.52 0.72 12.97
CA ASP A 19 -11.55 0.72 11.93
C ASP A 19 -11.13 1.52 10.71
N GLY A 20 -10.46 2.67 10.89
CA GLY A 20 -10.03 3.44 9.72
C GLY A 20 -8.83 2.83 8.99
N TYR A 21 -7.98 2.04 9.64
CA TYR A 21 -6.99 1.23 8.92
C TYR A 21 -7.65 0.12 8.09
N ILE A 22 -8.68 -0.53 8.66
CA ILE A 22 -9.47 -1.54 7.95
C ILE A 22 -10.16 -0.87 6.75
N GLN A 23 -10.77 0.30 6.94
CA GLN A 23 -11.42 1.03 5.88
C GLN A 23 -10.43 1.40 4.76
N HIS A 24 -9.25 1.93 5.07
CA HIS A 24 -8.22 2.23 4.06
C HIS A 24 -7.76 0.98 3.29
N PHE A 25 -7.69 -0.18 3.97
CA PHE A 25 -7.41 -1.45 3.31
C PHE A 25 -8.54 -1.85 2.37
N LEU A 26 -9.79 -1.80 2.83
CA LEU A 26 -10.98 -2.13 2.05
C LEU A 26 -11.13 -1.21 0.83
N ASP A 27 -10.93 0.09 1.00
CA ASP A 27 -10.96 1.07 -0.08
C ASP A 27 -9.88 0.76 -1.13
N SER A 28 -8.67 0.40 -0.70
CA SER A 28 -7.58 0.06 -1.61
C SER A 28 -7.87 -1.19 -2.44
N VAL A 29 -8.44 -2.23 -1.84
CA VAL A 29 -8.77 -3.46 -2.57
C VAL A 29 -10.03 -3.31 -3.43
N SER A 30 -10.92 -2.38 -3.09
CA SER A 30 -12.12 -2.08 -3.88
C SER A 30 -11.76 -1.64 -5.31
N LEU A 31 -10.56 -1.07 -5.52
CA LEU A 31 -10.05 -0.71 -6.84
C LEU A 31 -10.04 -1.90 -7.82
N LEU A 32 -9.81 -3.13 -7.33
CA LEU A 32 -9.81 -4.33 -8.17
C LEU A 32 -11.19 -4.67 -8.75
N LYS A 33 -12.28 -4.11 -8.18
CA LYS A 33 -13.63 -4.26 -8.72
C LYS A 33 -13.85 -3.38 -9.95
N PHE A 34 -13.15 -2.26 -10.05
CA PHE A 34 -13.31 -1.29 -11.14
C PHE A 34 -12.20 -1.37 -12.18
N CYS A 35 -11.00 -1.77 -11.75
CA CYS A 35 -9.84 -1.95 -12.60
C CYS A 35 -9.33 -3.39 -12.42
N GLN A 36 -9.30 -4.16 -13.50
CA GLN A 36 -8.80 -5.54 -13.48
C GLN A 36 -7.53 -5.60 -14.34
N PRO A 37 -6.35 -5.35 -13.76
CA PRO A 37 -5.11 -5.48 -14.50
C PRO A 37 -4.94 -6.94 -14.93
N LYS A 38 -4.41 -7.10 -16.15
CA LYS A 38 -4.01 -8.41 -16.68
C LYS A 38 -3.05 -9.10 -15.71
N GLU A 39 -2.99 -10.42 -15.79
CA GLU A 39 -2.02 -11.20 -15.03
C GLU A 39 -0.59 -10.71 -15.30
N GLY A 40 0.19 -10.51 -14.23
CA GLY A 40 1.57 -10.03 -14.34
C GLY A 40 1.70 -8.56 -14.74
N ALA A 41 0.61 -7.78 -14.74
CA ALA A 41 0.67 -6.38 -15.14
C ALA A 41 1.55 -5.55 -14.21
N ARG A 42 2.26 -4.58 -14.80
CA ARG A 42 2.98 -3.53 -14.09
C ARG A 42 2.03 -2.43 -13.66
N VAL A 43 2.05 -2.09 -12.38
CA VAL A 43 1.19 -1.05 -11.78
C VAL A 43 2.07 -0.04 -11.06
N LEU A 44 1.86 1.25 -11.31
CA LEU A 44 2.55 2.32 -10.63
C LEU A 44 1.64 2.94 -9.56
N ASP A 45 2.06 2.86 -8.31
CA ASP A 45 1.44 3.55 -7.18
C ASP A 45 2.12 4.92 -6.99
N LEU A 46 1.45 5.96 -7.49
CA LEU A 46 1.90 7.35 -7.40
C LEU A 46 1.41 7.99 -6.11
N GLY A 47 2.34 8.39 -5.24
CA GLY A 47 2.01 9.00 -3.95
C GLY A 47 1.67 7.97 -2.87
N THR A 48 2.35 6.82 -2.87
CA THR A 48 1.97 5.66 -2.05
C THR A 48 1.96 5.90 -0.53
N GLY A 49 2.71 6.89 -0.03
CA GLY A 49 2.75 7.27 1.39
C GLY A 49 2.99 6.06 2.31
N GLY A 50 1.95 5.64 3.03
CA GLY A 50 1.96 4.44 3.88
C GLY A 50 1.98 3.09 3.16
N GLY A 51 2.13 3.06 1.84
CA GLY A 51 2.05 1.86 1.01
C GLY A 51 0.66 1.58 0.45
N PHE A 52 -0.25 2.57 0.45
CA PHE A 52 -1.62 2.41 -0.06
C PHE A 52 -1.78 3.17 -1.38
N PRO A 53 -2.49 2.62 -2.37
CA PRO A 53 -3.17 1.31 -2.36
C PRO A 53 -2.27 0.12 -2.70
N GLY A 54 -1.01 0.33 -3.08
CA GLY A 54 -0.20 -0.71 -3.72
C GLY A 54 0.13 -1.95 -2.87
N ILE A 55 0.32 -1.83 -1.54
CA ILE A 55 0.55 -2.98 -0.66
C ILE A 55 -0.71 -3.86 -0.56
N PRO A 56 -1.92 -3.34 -0.22
CA PRO A 56 -3.14 -4.14 -0.27
C PRO A 56 -3.36 -4.83 -1.61
N LEU A 57 -3.10 -4.13 -2.73
CA LEU A 57 -3.22 -4.71 -4.07
C LEU A 57 -2.24 -5.86 -4.28
N LYS A 58 -0.96 -5.71 -3.89
CA LYS A 58 0.05 -6.76 -4.01
C LYS A 58 -0.24 -7.97 -3.11
N ILE A 59 -0.88 -7.77 -1.95
CA ILE A 59 -1.29 -8.87 -1.07
C ILE A 59 -2.37 -9.73 -1.75
N LEU A 60 -3.37 -9.11 -2.38
CA LEU A 60 -4.45 -9.85 -3.06
C LEU A 60 -4.09 -10.33 -4.46
N ARG A 61 -3.20 -9.63 -5.15
CA ARG A 61 -2.72 -9.92 -6.50
C ARG A 61 -1.19 -9.99 -6.49
N PRO A 62 -0.62 -11.08 -5.94
CA PRO A 62 0.84 -11.25 -5.84
C PRO A 62 1.51 -11.35 -7.21
N ASP A 63 0.76 -11.59 -8.28
CA ASP A 63 1.25 -11.56 -9.66
C ASP A 63 1.60 -10.15 -10.15
N LEU A 64 0.99 -9.09 -9.62
CA LEU A 64 1.21 -7.72 -10.11
C LEU A 64 2.60 -7.22 -9.76
N GLU A 65 3.27 -6.59 -10.72
CA GLU A 65 4.51 -5.87 -10.44
C GLU A 65 4.19 -4.43 -10.04
N VAL A 66 4.05 -4.20 -8.73
CA VAL A 66 3.75 -2.88 -8.18
C VAL A 66 5.04 -2.09 -7.95
N VAL A 67 5.12 -0.93 -8.59
CA VAL A 67 6.18 0.06 -8.40
C VAL A 67 5.63 1.18 -7.54
N PHE A 68 6.37 1.58 -6.51
CA PHE A 68 5.94 2.57 -5.53
C PHE A 68 6.74 3.84 -5.71
N LEU A 69 6.06 4.95 -5.98
CA LEU A 69 6.67 6.27 -6.09
C LEU A 69 6.09 7.20 -5.01
N ASP A 70 6.96 7.81 -4.22
CA ASP A 70 6.57 8.87 -3.28
C ASP A 70 7.46 10.10 -3.52
N ALA A 71 6.84 11.28 -3.56
CA ALA A 71 7.53 12.56 -3.71
C ALA A 71 8.29 12.96 -2.42
N LYS A 72 7.88 12.44 -1.27
CA LYS A 72 8.59 12.62 -0.01
C LYS A 72 9.63 11.50 0.10
N LYS A 73 10.91 11.85 0.36
CA LYS A 73 11.98 10.93 0.82
C LYS A 73 11.63 10.38 2.22
N ARG A 74 10.52 9.66 2.33
CA ARG A 74 10.12 8.92 3.52
C ARG A 74 10.59 7.50 3.32
N ASP A 75 11.18 7.00 4.39
CA ASP A 75 11.95 5.77 4.40
C ASP A 75 11.09 4.58 3.90
N LEU A 76 11.25 4.22 2.63
CA LEU A 76 10.49 3.17 1.90
C LEU A 76 10.84 1.75 2.40
N ASN A 77 11.53 1.62 3.53
CA ASN A 77 11.92 0.34 4.13
C ASN A 77 10.74 -0.58 4.47
N LEU A 78 9.52 -0.06 4.55
CA LEU A 78 8.30 -0.89 4.63
C LEU A 78 8.10 -1.76 3.38
N LEU A 79 8.43 -1.24 2.20
CA LEU A 79 8.18 -1.86 0.89
C LEU A 79 9.25 -2.89 0.51
N ASN A 80 10.49 -2.71 0.97
CA ASN A 80 11.58 -3.68 0.77
C ASN A 80 11.42 -4.96 1.60
N THR A 81 10.49 -4.99 2.57
CA THR A 81 10.25 -6.18 3.40
C THR A 81 9.40 -7.24 2.65
N SER A 82 8.64 -6.85 1.63
CA SER A 82 7.88 -7.80 0.78
C SER A 82 8.72 -8.45 -0.33
N LYS A 83 10.04 -8.23 -0.35
CA LYS A 83 10.98 -8.86 -1.31
C LYS A 83 11.90 -9.93 -0.69
N ARG A 84 11.70 -10.33 0.57
CA ARG A 84 12.44 -11.47 1.14
C ARG A 84 11.56 -12.71 1.15
N ILE A 85 12.01 -13.64 0.29
CA ILE A 85 11.76 -15.09 0.22
C ILE A 85 11.48 -15.68 1.60
#